data_AF-A0A151QW21-F1
#
_entry.id   AF-A0A151QW21-F1
#
_cell.length_a   1.000
_cell.length_b   1.000
_cell.length_c   1.000
_cell.angle_alpha   90.00
_cell.angle_beta   90.00
_cell.angle_gamma   90.00
#
_symmetry.space_group_name_H-M   'P 1'
#
loop_
_entity.id
_entity.type
_entity.pdbx_description
1 polymer ?
#
loop_
_entity_poly.entity_id
_entity_poly.type
_entity_poly.pdbx_seq_one_letter_code
_entity_poly.pdbx_strand_id
1 'polypeptide(L)'
;MEFIKGLPIYYGKKVIFVVVDRLSKAAHFMALSHPYTATEVAQSFMDNVFKLHGFPDSITSDRDATLYEIVYGQPPPAYLPYLLGESKLGTLPEWLSILLKPSTVLKFHLRRAQDRMKQTADKHRTDRQFVIEDLVYVKLHFYRQVSVAHRNCVKLNPKFFGPFKVLDRIGAVAYKLDLPTSSRIHPVFHVSQLQRHIGDLVSSPALPLNAADAISDKEPKAILDRATVKRGNQAVTKVLVKWKHHLLEDATGSFTMI
;
A
#
# COMPACT_ATOMS: atom_id res chain seq x y z
N MET A 1 -4.53 -16.30 2.62
CA MET A 1 -5.99 -16.38 2.41
C MET A 1 -6.59 -15.15 3.05
N GLU A 2 -7.55 -14.53 2.39
CA GLU A 2 -8.14 -13.26 2.86
C GLU A 2 -9.63 -13.20 2.50
N PHE A 3 -10.38 -12.34 3.20
CA PHE A 3 -11.80 -12.10 2.95
C PHE A 3 -12.03 -10.62 2.64
N ILE A 4 -12.51 -10.33 1.44
CA ILE A 4 -13.00 -9.00 1.08
C ILE A 4 -14.45 -8.90 1.58
N LYS A 5 -14.68 -8.03 2.56
CA LYS A 5 -15.98 -7.79 3.19
C LYS A 5 -16.52 -6.40 2.84
N GLY A 6 -17.80 -6.16 3.12
CA GLY A 6 -18.43 -4.85 2.92
C GLY A 6 -18.86 -4.58 1.47
N LEU A 7 -19.02 -5.63 0.66
CA LEU A 7 -19.49 -5.49 -0.71
C LEU A 7 -21.02 -5.38 -0.76
N PRO A 8 -21.56 -4.66 -1.76
CA PRO A 8 -23.00 -4.66 -2.02
C PRO A 8 -23.49 -6.08 -2.32
N ILE A 9 -24.74 -6.37 -1.94
CA ILE A 9 -25.33 -7.69 -2.12
C ILE A 9 -25.55 -7.95 -3.61
N TYR A 10 -24.98 -9.04 -4.13
CA TYR A 10 -25.16 -9.49 -5.51
C TYR A 10 -25.47 -10.98 -5.51
N TYR A 11 -26.64 -11.39 -6.01
CA TYR A 11 -27.17 -12.76 -5.92
C TYR A 11 -27.07 -13.36 -4.50
N GLY A 12 -27.35 -12.57 -3.46
CA GLY A 12 -27.28 -13.02 -2.07
C GLY A 12 -25.86 -13.20 -1.51
N LYS A 13 -24.81 -12.90 -2.29
CA LYS A 13 -23.41 -12.93 -1.87
C LYS A 13 -22.94 -11.51 -1.53
N LYS A 14 -22.12 -11.39 -0.48
CA LYS A 14 -21.58 -10.09 0.00
C LYS A 14 -20.12 -10.14 0.47
N VAL A 15 -19.49 -11.30 0.36
CA VAL A 15 -18.08 -11.51 0.74
C VAL A 15 -17.38 -12.22 -0.40
N ILE A 16 -16.13 -11.85 -0.69
CA ILE A 16 -15.27 -12.59 -1.60
C ILE A 16 -14.16 -13.24 -0.78
N PHE A 17 -14.08 -14.56 -0.84
CA PHE A 17 -12.99 -15.35 -0.29
C PHE A 17 -11.88 -15.47 -1.34
N VAL A 18 -10.67 -15.03 -0.96
CA VAL A 18 -9.54 -14.93 -1.85
C VAL A 18 -8.43 -15.87 -1.41
N VAL A 19 -8.00 -16.72 -2.34
CA VAL A 19 -6.87 -17.63 -2.15
C VAL A 19 -5.83 -17.34 -3.22
N VAL A 20 -4.67 -16.83 -2.78
CA VAL A 20 -3.55 -16.52 -3.66
C VAL A 20 -2.47 -17.55 -3.44
N ASP A 21 -2.03 -18.20 -4.52
CA ASP A 21 -0.81 -18.98 -4.49
C ASP A 21 0.40 -18.05 -4.34
N ARG A 22 1.21 -18.28 -3.32
CA ARG A 22 2.39 -17.45 -3.04
C ARG A 22 3.42 -17.54 -4.15
N LEU A 23 3.50 -18.68 -4.84
CA LEU A 23 4.52 -18.99 -5.82
C LEU A 23 4.18 -18.39 -7.20
N SER A 24 3.05 -18.77 -7.79
CA SER A 24 2.61 -18.31 -9.12
C SER A 24 1.91 -16.96 -9.11
N LYS A 25 1.45 -16.48 -7.95
CA LYS A 25 0.54 -15.34 -7.79
C LYS A 25 -0.82 -15.52 -8.45
N ALA A 26 -1.17 -16.74 -8.88
CA ALA A 26 -2.53 -17.06 -9.29
C ALA A 26 -3.50 -16.87 -8.11
N ALA A 27 -4.66 -16.30 -8.38
CA ALA A 27 -5.66 -15.99 -7.37
C ALA A 27 -6.99 -16.66 -7.73
N HIS A 28 -7.62 -17.29 -6.73
CA HIS A 28 -8.97 -17.83 -6.81
C HIS A 28 -9.89 -16.90 -6.01
N PHE A 29 -10.98 -16.49 -6.64
CA PHE A 29 -11.99 -15.63 -6.06
C PHE A 29 -13.30 -16.41 -5.95
N MET A 30 -13.79 -16.59 -4.74
CA MET A 30 -15.00 -17.35 -4.45
C MET A 30 -16.01 -16.47 -3.73
N ALA A 31 -17.24 -16.42 -4.21
CA ALA A 31 -18.28 -15.59 -3.61
C ALA A 31 -18.99 -16.32 -2.44
N LEU A 32 -19.02 -15.69 -1.27
CA LEU A 32 -19.68 -16.20 -0.05
C LEU A 32 -20.84 -15.30 0.40
N SER A 33 -21.88 -15.93 0.92
CA SER A 33 -22.97 -15.29 1.66
C SER A 33 -22.48 -15.00 3.08
N HIS A 34 -23.03 -13.99 3.75
CA HIS A 34 -22.70 -13.75 5.17
C HIS A 34 -23.99 -13.76 6.02
N PRO A 35 -23.99 -14.42 7.18
CA PRO A 35 -22.86 -15.13 7.83
C PRO A 35 -22.40 -16.36 7.05
N TYR A 36 -21.08 -16.57 7.02
CA TYR A 36 -20.45 -17.77 6.46
C TYR A 36 -19.88 -18.59 7.61
N THR A 37 -19.98 -19.90 7.47
CA THR A 37 -19.44 -20.87 8.43
C THR A 37 -18.07 -21.38 7.99
N ALA A 38 -17.28 -21.92 8.92
CA ALA A 38 -15.97 -22.49 8.59
C ALA A 38 -16.09 -23.67 7.60
N THR A 39 -17.18 -24.44 7.70
CA THR A 39 -17.51 -25.55 6.79
C THR A 39 -17.76 -25.07 5.37
N GLU A 40 -18.54 -24.00 5.17
CA GLU A 40 -18.75 -23.40 3.84
C GLU A 40 -17.44 -22.91 3.21
N VAL A 41 -16.57 -22.28 4.00
CA VAL A 41 -15.24 -21.83 3.54
C VAL A 41 -14.38 -23.01 3.15
N ALA A 42 -14.35 -24.07 3.97
CA ALA A 42 -13.59 -25.28 3.70
C ALA A 42 -14.09 -25.98 2.43
N GLN A 43 -15.42 -26.14 2.28
CA GLN A 43 -16.01 -26.69 1.06
C GLN A 43 -15.63 -25.87 -0.18
N SER A 44 -15.79 -24.55 -0.11
CA SER A 44 -15.41 -23.65 -1.20
C SER A 44 -13.92 -23.80 -1.56
N PHE A 45 -13.04 -23.94 -0.57
CA PHE A 45 -11.61 -24.19 -0.79
C PHE A 45 -11.37 -25.54 -1.46
N MET A 46 -12.04 -26.60 -0.99
CA MET A 46 -11.88 -27.94 -1.53
C MET A 46 -12.34 -28.02 -3.00
N ASP A 47 -13.49 -27.42 -3.30
CA ASP A 47 -14.12 -27.48 -4.62
C ASP A 47 -13.37 -26.67 -5.68
N ASN A 48 -12.82 -25.51 -5.30
CA ASN A 48 -12.27 -24.55 -6.26
C ASN A 48 -10.74 -24.45 -6.24
N VAL A 49 -10.08 -24.78 -5.13
CA VAL A 49 -8.62 -24.65 -5.00
C VAL A 49 -7.96 -26.03 -4.94
N PHE A 50 -8.36 -26.85 -3.96
CA PHE A 50 -7.75 -28.16 -3.75
C PHE A 50 -7.92 -29.07 -4.98
N LYS A 51 -9.10 -29.06 -5.60
CA LYS A 51 -9.38 -29.82 -6.82
C LYS A 51 -8.38 -29.52 -7.96
N LEU A 52 -7.89 -28.29 -8.05
CA LEU A 52 -7.02 -27.85 -9.14
C LEU A 52 -5.53 -27.97 -8.78
N HIS A 53 -5.16 -27.67 -7.54
CA HIS A 53 -3.75 -27.49 -7.14
C HIS A 53 -3.27 -28.52 -6.09
N GLY A 54 -4.17 -29.35 -5.56
CA GLY A 54 -3.89 -30.24 -4.44
C GLY A 54 -3.82 -29.52 -3.09
N PHE A 55 -3.35 -30.23 -2.06
CA PHE A 55 -3.17 -29.63 -0.73
C PHE A 55 -1.90 -28.76 -0.72
N PRO A 56 -1.98 -27.48 -0.31
CA PRO A 56 -0.79 -26.67 -0.14
C PRO A 56 0.02 -27.10 1.10
N ASP A 57 1.35 -27.08 1.01
CA ASP A 57 2.26 -27.39 2.14
C ASP A 57 2.06 -26.46 3.34
N SER A 58 1.65 -25.20 3.10
CA SER A 58 1.33 -24.25 4.17
C SER A 58 0.32 -23.21 3.73
N ILE A 59 -0.59 -22.90 4.63
CA ILE A 59 -1.67 -21.93 4.46
C ILE A 59 -1.44 -20.79 5.44
N THR A 60 -1.20 -19.59 4.93
CA THR A 60 -1.17 -18.37 5.75
C THR A 60 -2.49 -17.64 5.57
N SER A 61 -3.26 -17.51 6.65
CA SER A 61 -4.43 -16.63 6.75
C SER A 61 -4.08 -15.50 7.71
N ASP A 62 -4.74 -14.35 7.63
CA ASP A 62 -4.59 -13.26 8.62
C ASP A 62 -5.11 -13.63 10.03
N ARG A 63 -5.41 -14.91 10.25
CA ARG A 63 -5.71 -15.51 11.54
C ARG A 63 -4.65 -16.59 11.75
N ASP A 64 -4.01 -16.56 12.92
CA ASP A 64 -2.74 -17.26 13.21
C ASP A 64 -2.75 -18.80 13.10
N ALA A 65 -3.90 -19.43 12.77
CA ALA A 65 -4.03 -20.87 12.60
C ALA A 65 -4.25 -21.26 11.13
N THR A 66 -3.61 -22.34 10.69
CA THR A 66 -3.80 -22.88 9.33
C THR A 66 -5.23 -23.43 9.17
N LEU A 67 -5.82 -23.32 7.97
CA LEU A 67 -7.19 -23.84 7.74
C LEU A 67 -7.29 -25.35 8.05
N TYR A 68 -6.22 -26.11 7.81
CA TYR A 68 -6.15 -27.54 8.14
C TYR A 68 -6.29 -27.76 9.64
N GLU A 69 -5.55 -27.00 10.45
CA GLU A 69 -5.59 -27.06 11.90
C GLU A 69 -6.93 -26.60 12.48
N ILE A 70 -7.57 -25.61 11.85
CA ILE A 70 -8.93 -25.17 12.21
C ILE A 70 -9.97 -26.26 11.93
N VAL A 71 -9.83 -27.00 10.82
CA VAL A 71 -10.81 -28.02 10.40
C VAL A 71 -10.59 -29.34 11.12
N TYR A 72 -9.33 -29.78 11.28
CA TYR A 72 -8.97 -31.10 11.75
C TYR A 72 -8.33 -31.12 13.15
N GLY A 73 -8.07 -29.96 13.75
CA GLY A 73 -7.48 -29.86 15.10
C GLY A 73 -6.03 -30.34 15.20
N GLN A 74 -5.36 -30.57 14.07
CA GLN A 74 -3.98 -31.07 14.00
C GLN A 74 -3.22 -30.32 12.90
N PRO A 75 -1.88 -30.19 12.98
CA PRO A 75 -1.10 -29.64 11.88
C PRO A 75 -1.20 -30.56 10.64
N PRO A 76 -1.11 -30.02 9.41
CA PRO A 76 -1.16 -30.81 8.20
C PRO A 76 -0.07 -31.89 8.22
N PRO A 77 -0.39 -33.14 7.82
CA PRO A 77 0.58 -34.22 7.71
C PRO A 77 1.74 -33.75 6.85
N ALA A 78 2.96 -33.82 7.38
CA ALA A 78 4.14 -33.49 6.63
C ALA A 78 4.22 -34.41 5.40
N TYR A 79 4.26 -33.82 4.21
CA TYR A 79 4.49 -34.59 2.99
C TYR A 79 5.85 -35.27 3.10
N LEU A 80 5.85 -36.58 3.31
CA LEU A 80 7.07 -37.39 3.24
C LEU A 80 7.38 -37.60 1.76
N PRO A 81 8.46 -37.01 1.22
CA PRO A 81 8.89 -37.34 -0.13
C PRO A 81 9.17 -38.84 -0.18
N TYR A 82 8.61 -39.51 -1.18
CA TYR A 82 8.86 -40.92 -1.43
C TYR A 82 10.37 -41.19 -1.42
N LEU A 83 10.84 -41.94 -0.42
CA LEU A 83 12.24 -42.35 -0.34
C LEU A 83 12.46 -43.41 -1.43
N LEU A 84 13.36 -43.10 -2.35
CA LEU A 84 13.70 -43.95 -3.48
C LEU A 84 14.19 -45.32 -2.99
N GLY A 85 13.34 -46.35 -3.04
CA GLY A 85 13.76 -47.72 -2.70
C GLY A 85 12.67 -48.75 -2.33
N GLU A 86 11.42 -48.36 -2.06
CA GLU A 86 10.45 -49.31 -1.46
C GLU A 86 9.52 -50.05 -2.44
N SER A 87 9.50 -49.72 -3.74
CA SER A 87 8.59 -50.35 -4.70
C SER A 87 9.26 -51.47 -5.49
N LYS A 88 8.69 -52.69 -5.39
CA LYS A 88 9.03 -53.84 -6.25
C LYS A 88 8.61 -53.68 -7.73
N LEU A 89 7.94 -52.59 -8.10
CA LEU A 89 7.56 -52.29 -9.50
C LEU A 89 8.60 -51.38 -10.16
N GLY A 90 9.26 -51.89 -11.21
CA GLY A 90 10.26 -51.16 -11.99
C GLY A 90 9.75 -49.93 -12.76
N THR A 91 8.43 -49.73 -12.86
CA THR A 91 7.79 -48.62 -13.57
C THR A 91 7.62 -47.35 -12.74
N LEU A 92 7.52 -47.45 -11.41
CA LEU A 92 7.26 -46.30 -10.53
C LEU A 92 8.35 -45.20 -10.55
N PRO A 93 9.66 -45.53 -10.62
CA PRO A 93 10.73 -44.53 -10.70
C PRO A 93 10.67 -43.68 -11.97
N GLU A 94 10.26 -44.27 -13.09
CA GLU A 94 10.15 -43.59 -14.38
C GLU A 94 9.00 -42.57 -14.36
N TRP A 95 7.83 -42.97 -13.86
CA TRP A 95 6.68 -42.11 -13.65
C TRP A 95 6.96 -40.96 -12.68
N LEU A 96 7.61 -41.24 -11.55
CA LEU A 96 8.07 -40.20 -10.61
C LEU A 96 9.03 -39.22 -11.28
N SER A 97 9.93 -39.69 -12.14
CA SER A 97 10.84 -38.81 -12.88
C SER A 97 10.07 -37.88 -13.82
N ILE A 98 9.05 -38.38 -14.52
CA ILE A 98 8.22 -37.62 -15.45
C ILE A 98 7.42 -36.55 -14.69
N LEU A 99 6.87 -36.89 -13.53
CA LEU A 99 6.07 -35.96 -12.72
C LEU A 99 6.91 -34.90 -12.00
N LEU A 100 8.12 -35.24 -11.55
CA LEU A 100 8.96 -34.35 -10.75
C LEU A 100 9.85 -33.42 -11.60
N LYS A 101 10.27 -33.85 -12.80
CA LYS A 101 11.11 -33.03 -13.71
C LYS A 101 10.50 -31.65 -14.04
N PRO A 102 9.20 -31.53 -14.39
CA PRO A 102 8.59 -30.22 -14.62
C PRO A 102 8.56 -29.35 -13.35
N SER A 103 8.28 -29.96 -12.19
CA SER A 103 8.23 -29.24 -10.91
C SER A 103 9.59 -28.67 -10.51
N THR A 104 10.68 -29.42 -10.73
CA THR A 104 12.04 -28.94 -10.43
C THR A 104 12.46 -27.81 -11.37
N VAL A 105 12.18 -27.94 -12.67
CA VAL A 105 12.44 -26.90 -13.67
C VAL A 105 11.64 -25.63 -13.36
N LEU A 106 10.36 -25.78 -13.03
CA LEU A 106 9.50 -24.65 -12.65
C LEU A 106 10.01 -23.95 -11.38
N LYS A 107 10.34 -24.71 -10.33
CA LYS A 107 10.94 -24.17 -9.09
C LYS A 107 12.25 -23.43 -9.37
N PHE A 108 13.09 -23.95 -10.27
CA PHE A 108 14.34 -23.30 -10.67
C PHE A 108 14.09 -21.95 -11.35
N HIS A 109 13.21 -21.90 -12.35
CA HIS A 109 12.90 -20.65 -13.05
C HIS A 109 12.25 -19.61 -12.14
N LEU A 110 11.38 -20.04 -11.23
CA LEU A 110 10.73 -19.15 -10.27
C LEU A 110 11.71 -18.57 -9.27
N ARG A 111 12.62 -19.38 -8.70
CA ARG A 111 13.72 -18.87 -7.87
C ARG A 111 14.54 -17.84 -8.64
N ARG A 112 14.93 -18.16 -9.87
CA ARG A 112 15.70 -17.25 -10.73
C ARG A 112 14.97 -15.92 -11.00
N ALA A 113 13.66 -15.95 -11.21
CA ALA A 113 12.85 -14.75 -11.38
C ALA A 113 12.80 -13.91 -10.09
N GLN A 114 12.58 -14.57 -8.94
CA GLN A 114 12.60 -13.91 -7.63
C GLN A 114 13.96 -13.28 -7.32
N ASP A 115 15.06 -13.97 -7.62
CA ASP A 115 16.41 -13.46 -7.44
C ASP A 115 16.69 -12.23 -8.31
N ARG A 116 16.23 -12.23 -9.58
CA ARG A 116 16.32 -11.06 -10.47
C ARG A 116 15.51 -9.87 -9.96
N MET A 117 14.30 -10.12 -9.45
CA MET A 117 13.45 -9.09 -8.84
C MET A 117 14.15 -8.49 -7.61
N LYS A 118 14.71 -9.35 -6.74
CA LYS A 118 15.47 -8.94 -5.56
C LYS A 118 16.69 -8.11 -5.94
N GLN A 119 17.52 -8.58 -6.86
CA GLN A 119 18.71 -7.84 -7.33
C GLN A 119 18.34 -6.47 -7.88
N THR A 120 17.27 -6.37 -8.67
CA THR A 120 16.81 -5.10 -9.25
C THR A 120 16.29 -4.13 -8.18
N ALA A 121 15.54 -4.64 -7.20
CA ALA A 121 15.03 -3.84 -6.08
C ALA A 121 16.15 -3.35 -5.17
N ASP A 122 17.11 -4.23 -4.84
CA ASP A 122 18.21 -3.94 -3.93
C ASP A 122 19.29 -3.06 -4.59
N LYS A 123 19.44 -3.07 -5.92
CA LYS A 123 20.41 -2.26 -6.66
C LYS A 123 20.38 -0.77 -6.34
N HIS A 124 19.19 -0.23 -6.00
CA HIS A 124 19.01 1.19 -5.68
C HIS A 124 18.82 1.45 -4.18
N ARG A 125 18.80 0.39 -3.36
CA ARG A 125 18.71 0.54 -1.91
C ARG A 125 20.10 0.86 -1.38
N THR A 126 20.17 1.94 -0.62
CA THR A 126 21.37 2.34 0.13
C THR A 126 21.06 2.10 1.59
N ASP A 127 21.96 1.40 2.29
CA ASP A 127 21.83 1.31 3.75
C ASP A 127 22.15 2.69 4.33
N ARG A 128 21.27 3.16 5.21
CA ARG A 128 21.34 4.49 5.81
C ARG A 128 21.18 4.31 7.30
N GLN A 129 22.06 4.91 8.07
CA GLN A 129 22.03 4.85 9.53
C GLN A 129 22.24 6.25 10.07
N PHE A 130 21.50 6.58 11.13
CA PHE A 130 21.54 7.87 11.80
C PHE A 130 21.74 7.64 13.29
N VAL A 131 22.48 8.53 13.94
CA VAL A 131 22.69 8.54 15.39
C VAL A 131 21.70 9.50 16.03
N ILE A 132 21.39 9.28 17.32
CA ILE A 132 20.61 10.23 18.12
C ILE A 132 21.33 11.59 18.09
N GLU A 133 20.56 12.69 18.00
CA GLU A 133 21.00 14.07 17.76
C GLU A 133 21.48 14.42 16.34
N ASP A 134 21.53 13.46 15.39
CA ASP A 134 21.80 13.82 13.99
C ASP A 134 20.68 14.71 13.42
N LEU A 135 21.06 15.70 12.63
CA LEU A 135 20.14 16.52 11.86
C LEU A 135 19.78 15.82 10.55
N VAL A 136 18.48 15.63 10.31
CA VAL A 136 17.97 14.96 9.12
C VAL A 136 16.82 15.72 8.47
N TYR A 137 16.81 15.71 7.15
CA TYR A 137 15.71 16.18 6.32
C TYR A 137 14.66 15.10 6.12
N VAL A 138 13.40 15.48 6.24
CA VAL A 138 12.26 14.58 6.03
C VAL A 138 11.64 14.80 4.66
N LYS A 139 11.52 13.72 3.90
CA LYS A 139 10.80 13.69 2.64
C LYS A 139 9.30 13.59 2.87
N LEU A 140 8.56 14.65 2.54
CA LEU A 140 7.11 14.64 2.59
C LEU A 140 6.52 14.45 1.19
N HIS A 141 5.62 13.49 1.05
CA HIS A 141 4.84 13.30 -0.17
C HIS A 141 3.51 14.07 0.00
N PHE A 142 3.35 15.21 -0.67
CA PHE A 142 2.10 15.99 -0.66
C PHE A 142 0.89 15.30 -1.34
N TYR A 143 1.06 14.08 -1.83
CA TYR A 143 0.03 13.35 -2.56
C TYR A 143 -0.92 12.62 -1.60
N ARG A 144 -1.77 13.38 -0.91
CA ARG A 144 -3.14 12.96 -0.50
C ARG A 144 -4.02 14.07 0.08
N GLN A 145 -3.68 15.35 -0.07
CA GLN A 145 -4.55 16.45 0.35
C GLN A 145 -4.61 17.51 -0.76
N VAL A 146 -5.54 17.32 -1.69
CA VAL A 146 -5.87 18.31 -2.75
C VAL A 146 -6.72 19.47 -2.18
N SER A 147 -7.05 19.43 -0.89
CA SER A 147 -7.95 20.37 -0.21
C SER A 147 -7.24 21.50 0.56
N VAL A 148 -5.91 21.55 0.58
CA VAL A 148 -5.15 22.60 1.29
C VAL A 148 -4.50 23.55 0.29
N ALA A 149 -5.20 24.66 0.04
CA ALA A 149 -4.75 25.85 -0.69
C ALA A 149 -4.30 25.64 -2.15
N HIS A 150 -4.96 26.35 -3.07
CA HIS A 150 -4.53 26.46 -4.46
C HIS A 150 -3.22 27.27 -4.53
N ARG A 151 -2.08 26.60 -4.36
CA ARG A 151 -0.76 27.20 -4.60
C ARG A 151 -0.53 27.29 -6.11
N ASN A 152 -0.08 28.46 -6.60
CA ASN A 152 0.10 28.71 -8.04
C ASN A 152 1.11 27.76 -8.73
N CYS A 153 1.93 27.02 -7.99
CA CYS A 153 2.91 26.08 -8.54
C CYS A 153 3.27 24.94 -7.55
N VAL A 154 2.39 23.95 -7.42
CA VAL A 154 2.62 22.72 -6.62
C VAL A 154 3.88 21.95 -7.06
N LYS A 155 4.27 22.06 -8.34
CA LYS A 155 5.43 21.37 -8.92
C LYS A 155 6.80 21.92 -8.47
N LEU A 156 6.84 23.13 -7.90
CA LEU A 156 8.08 23.78 -7.44
C LEU A 156 8.23 23.74 -5.90
N ASN A 157 7.38 22.99 -5.20
CA ASN A 157 7.48 22.89 -3.74
C ASN A 157 8.72 22.05 -3.35
N PRO A 158 9.51 22.47 -2.34
CA PRO A 158 10.56 21.64 -1.77
C PRO A 158 10.06 20.25 -1.38
N LYS A 159 10.86 19.24 -1.71
CA LYS A 159 10.56 17.82 -1.46
C LYS A 159 10.97 17.35 -0.07
N PHE A 160 11.92 18.06 0.53
CA PHE A 160 12.52 17.79 1.82
C PHE A 160 12.33 19.00 2.74
N PHE A 161 11.98 18.74 3.99
CA PHE A 161 11.66 19.76 5.00
C PHE A 161 12.53 19.58 6.22
N GLY A 162 12.98 20.72 6.77
CA GLY A 162 13.66 20.89 8.06
C GLY A 162 14.93 20.07 8.24
N PRO A 163 15.97 20.56 8.89
CA PRO A 163 16.80 19.68 9.69
C PRO A 163 16.06 19.43 11.02
N PHE A 164 15.54 18.21 11.20
CA PHE A 164 14.99 17.76 12.49
C PHE A 164 15.99 16.87 13.18
N LYS A 165 16.04 16.97 14.51
CA LYS A 165 16.90 16.10 15.32
C LYS A 165 16.30 14.71 15.42
N VAL A 166 17.14 13.69 15.34
CA VAL A 166 16.77 12.32 15.67
C VAL A 166 16.72 12.17 17.19
N LEU A 167 15.53 11.94 17.76
CA LEU A 167 15.35 11.73 19.20
C LEU A 167 15.64 10.29 19.60
N ASP A 168 15.19 9.34 18.79
CA ASP A 168 15.26 7.92 19.16
C ASP A 168 15.26 7.01 17.92
N ARG A 169 15.83 5.81 18.09
CA ARG A 169 15.84 4.75 17.08
C ARG A 169 14.89 3.64 17.52
N ILE A 170 13.64 3.71 17.04
CA ILE A 170 12.56 2.76 17.37
C ILE A 170 12.86 1.35 16.80
N GLY A 171 13.63 1.25 15.72
CA GLY A 171 14.05 -0.04 15.19
C GLY A 171 15.19 0.07 14.18
N ALA A 172 15.49 -1.02 13.49
CA ALA A 172 16.56 -1.04 12.49
C ALA A 172 16.36 0.02 11.40
N VAL A 173 15.09 0.32 11.05
CA VAL A 173 14.69 1.10 9.88
C VAL A 173 13.81 2.31 10.22
N ALA A 174 13.43 2.51 11.48
CA ALA A 174 12.50 3.56 11.90
C ALA A 174 13.12 4.47 12.97
N TYR A 175 13.01 5.77 12.75
CA TYR A 175 13.58 6.81 13.61
C TYR A 175 12.50 7.81 14.03
N LYS A 176 12.55 8.22 15.29
CA LYS A 176 11.68 9.25 15.86
C LYS A 176 12.39 10.60 15.75
N LEU A 177 11.69 11.59 15.23
CA LEU A 177 12.23 12.94 15.04
C LEU A 177 11.60 13.94 16.01
N ASP A 178 12.37 14.97 16.32
CA ASP A 178 11.91 16.14 17.06
C ASP A 178 11.11 17.06 16.13
N LEU A 179 9.82 16.76 16.00
CA LEU A 179 8.89 17.61 15.26
C LEU A 179 8.21 18.62 16.20
N PRO A 180 7.89 19.84 15.72
CA PRO A 180 7.09 20.80 16.47
C PRO A 180 5.77 20.19 16.91
N THR A 181 5.34 20.46 18.13
CA THR A 181 4.09 19.92 18.69
C THR A 181 2.84 20.35 17.92
N SER A 182 2.93 21.43 17.13
CA SER A 182 1.90 21.89 16.21
C SER A 182 1.78 21.03 14.94
N SER A 183 2.73 20.12 14.69
CA SER A 183 2.72 19.23 13.54
C SER A 183 1.68 18.13 13.72
N ARG A 184 0.79 18.00 12.73
CA ARG A 184 -0.17 16.88 12.63
C ARG A 184 0.43 15.61 12.01
N ILE A 185 1.74 15.58 11.75
CA ILE A 185 2.44 14.45 11.13
C ILE A 185 3.01 13.56 12.23
N HIS A 186 2.89 12.24 12.08
CA HIS A 186 3.50 11.30 13.03
C HIS A 186 5.03 11.49 13.08
N PRO A 187 5.65 11.51 14.28
CA PRO A 187 7.07 11.80 14.45
C PRO A 187 7.99 10.62 14.05
N VAL A 188 7.43 9.47 13.70
CA VAL A 188 8.18 8.26 13.36
C VAL A 188 8.23 8.09 11.86
N PHE A 189 9.45 8.06 11.31
CA PHE A 189 9.69 7.95 9.89
C PHE A 189 10.57 6.75 9.56
N HIS A 190 10.32 6.18 8.38
CA HIS A 190 11.17 5.14 7.82
C HIS A 190 12.46 5.76 7.27
N VAL A 191 13.60 5.07 7.41
CA VAL A 191 14.94 5.57 7.06
C VAL A 191 15.09 6.07 5.62
N SER A 192 14.31 5.51 4.69
CA SER A 192 14.30 5.91 3.28
C SER A 192 13.69 7.30 3.02
N GLN A 193 12.89 7.80 3.98
CA GLN A 193 12.32 9.15 3.94
C GLN A 193 13.26 10.19 4.53
N LEU A 194 14.39 9.77 5.10
CA LEU A 194 15.35 10.63 5.77
C LEU A 194 16.59 10.86 4.90
N GLN A 195 17.10 12.08 4.92
CA GLN A 195 18.39 12.46 4.35
C GLN A 195 19.24 13.16 5.40
N ARG A 196 20.52 12.79 5.52
CA ARG A 196 21.45 13.46 6.42
C ARG A 196 21.61 14.93 6.01
N HIS A 197 21.53 15.84 6.97
CA HIS A 197 21.90 17.24 6.76
C HIS A 197 23.43 17.36 6.67
N ILE A 198 23.91 18.10 5.68
CA ILE A 198 25.35 18.34 5.44
C ILE A 198 25.51 19.85 5.24
N GLY A 199 26.28 20.51 6.11
CA GLY A 199 26.61 21.94 6.06
C GLY A 199 25.94 22.79 7.16
N ASP A 200 26.45 24.01 7.37
CA ASP A 200 26.03 24.89 8.50
C ASP A 200 24.76 25.71 8.26
N LEU A 201 24.25 25.74 7.02
CA LEU A 201 23.10 26.57 6.68
C LEU A 201 21.79 25.87 7.07
N VAL A 202 21.16 26.36 8.13
CA VAL A 202 19.78 26.03 8.55
C VAL A 202 18.79 26.90 7.77
N SER A 203 18.85 26.88 6.44
CA SER A 203 17.81 27.50 5.62
C SER A 203 16.90 26.40 5.10
N SER A 204 15.75 26.23 5.74
CA SER A 204 14.77 25.25 5.31
C SER A 204 13.37 25.85 5.29
N PRO A 205 12.53 25.42 4.35
CA PRO A 205 11.10 25.69 4.41
C PRO A 205 10.55 25.05 5.69
N ALA A 206 9.90 25.85 6.52
CA ALA A 206 9.14 25.31 7.65
C ALA A 206 8.18 24.22 7.15
N LEU A 207 7.88 23.23 8.01
CA LEU A 207 6.83 22.26 7.72
C LEU A 207 5.60 23.03 7.25
N PRO A 208 4.88 22.53 6.22
CA PRO A 208 3.60 23.13 5.88
C PRO A 208 2.71 23.06 7.13
N LEU A 209 2.61 24.17 7.85
CA LEU A 209 1.44 24.45 8.67
C LEU A 209 0.30 24.39 7.68
N ASN A 210 -0.42 23.28 7.68
CA ASN A 210 -1.66 23.20 6.95
C ASN A 210 -2.49 24.36 7.48
N ALA A 211 -2.67 25.35 6.63
CA ALA A 211 -3.46 26.54 6.86
C ALA A 211 -4.95 26.17 6.92
N ALA A 212 -5.30 25.24 7.81
CA ALA A 212 -6.67 24.94 8.17
C ALA A 212 -7.32 26.20 8.79
N ASP A 213 -6.52 27.04 9.44
CA ASP A 213 -6.99 28.32 9.99
C ASP A 213 -7.10 29.43 8.92
N ALA A 214 -6.51 29.29 7.73
CA ALA A 214 -6.66 30.29 6.65
C ALA A 214 -7.83 30.00 5.69
N ILE A 215 -8.53 28.88 5.87
CA ILE A 215 -9.72 28.53 5.05
C ILE A 215 -11.01 29.02 5.73
N SER A 216 -10.99 29.38 7.02
CA SER A 216 -12.22 29.69 7.76
C SER A 216 -12.85 31.05 7.45
N ASP A 217 -12.15 32.00 6.81
CA ASP A 217 -12.66 33.38 6.68
C ASP A 217 -13.06 33.79 5.25
N LYS A 218 -13.29 32.82 4.36
CA LYS A 218 -13.78 33.11 3.00
C LYS A 218 -15.30 33.02 2.94
N GLU A 219 -15.97 33.98 3.56
CA GLU A 219 -17.40 34.21 3.30
C GLU A 219 -17.59 34.94 1.96
N PRO A 220 -18.26 34.33 0.96
CA PRO A 220 -18.57 34.99 -0.29
C PRO A 220 -19.62 36.09 -0.06
N LYS A 221 -19.32 37.32 -0.51
CA LYS A 221 -20.23 38.48 -0.40
C LYS A 221 -21.24 38.53 -1.54
N ALA A 222 -20.79 38.29 -2.77
CA ALA A 222 -21.63 38.29 -3.97
C ALA A 222 -20.94 37.60 -5.15
N ILE A 223 -21.74 37.05 -6.07
CA ILE A 223 -21.28 36.61 -7.39
C ILE A 223 -21.40 37.81 -8.34
N LEU A 224 -20.28 38.22 -8.96
CA LEU A 224 -20.23 39.36 -9.86
C LEU A 224 -20.47 38.97 -11.32
N ASP A 225 -19.98 37.80 -11.75
CA ASP A 225 -20.08 37.38 -13.14
C ASP A 225 -20.02 35.85 -13.30
N ARG A 226 -20.57 35.34 -14.40
CA ARG A 226 -20.58 33.92 -14.77
C ARG A 226 -20.18 33.76 -16.24
N ALA A 227 -19.14 32.98 -16.49
CA ALA A 227 -18.66 32.68 -17.84
C ALA A 227 -18.56 31.16 -18.06
N THR A 228 -19.16 30.66 -19.13
CA THR A 228 -19.02 29.26 -19.56
C THR A 228 -17.72 29.10 -20.34
N VAL A 229 -16.81 28.26 -19.84
CA VAL A 229 -15.53 27.97 -20.50
C VAL A 229 -15.45 26.49 -20.84
N LYS A 230 -15.09 26.20 -22.09
CA LYS A 230 -14.83 24.82 -22.53
C LYS A 230 -13.50 24.34 -21.93
N ARG A 231 -13.54 23.32 -21.07
CA ARG A 231 -12.33 22.69 -20.50
C ARG A 231 -12.30 21.22 -20.93
N GLY A 232 -11.48 20.91 -21.92
CA GLY A 232 -11.53 19.60 -22.58
C GLY A 232 -12.83 19.41 -23.35
N ASN A 233 -13.50 18.27 -23.15
CA ASN A 233 -14.77 17.95 -23.82
C ASN A 233 -16.03 18.30 -23.02
N GLN A 234 -15.90 19.10 -21.95
CA GLN A 234 -17.01 19.52 -21.10
C GLN A 234 -17.06 21.05 -20.99
N ALA A 235 -18.27 21.60 -20.99
CA ALA A 235 -18.52 23.00 -20.68
C ALA A 235 -18.57 23.16 -19.16
N VAL A 236 -17.72 24.03 -18.60
CA VAL A 236 -17.68 24.27 -17.15
C VAL A 236 -17.93 25.75 -16.88
N THR A 237 -18.80 26.04 -15.92
CA THR A 237 -19.16 27.41 -15.52
C THR A 237 -18.12 27.96 -14.55
N LYS A 238 -17.45 29.05 -14.92
CA LYS A 238 -16.60 29.82 -14.02
C LYS A 238 -17.40 30.96 -13.43
N VAL A 239 -17.22 31.21 -12.13
CA VAL A 239 -17.91 32.27 -11.42
C VAL A 239 -16.89 33.24 -10.81
N LEU A 240 -17.12 34.53 -10.99
CA LEU A 240 -16.37 35.61 -10.35
C LEU A 240 -17.01 35.93 -9.00
N VAL A 241 -16.31 35.66 -7.91
CA VAL A 241 -16.84 35.82 -6.54
C VAL A 241 -16.15 36.99 -5.84
N LYS A 242 -16.93 37.89 -5.28
CA LYS A 242 -16.48 38.97 -4.40
C LYS A 242 -16.45 38.47 -2.95
N TRP A 243 -15.30 38.53 -2.29
CA TRP A 243 -15.12 38.04 -0.92
C TRP A 243 -15.29 39.18 0.10
N LYS A 244 -15.80 38.89 1.32
CA LYS A 244 -16.16 39.90 2.33
C LYS A 244 -14.98 40.75 2.88
N HIS A 245 -13.73 40.30 2.75
CA HIS A 245 -12.56 40.90 3.43
C HIS A 245 -11.48 41.47 2.48
N HIS A 246 -11.82 41.77 1.22
CA HIS A 246 -10.90 42.44 0.28
C HIS A 246 -11.45 43.80 -0.19
N LEU A 247 -10.56 44.80 -0.29
CA LEU A 247 -10.87 46.13 -0.86
C LEU A 247 -11.21 46.00 -2.35
N LEU A 248 -11.96 46.96 -2.89
CA LEU A 248 -12.53 46.92 -4.25
C LEU A 248 -11.49 46.72 -5.38
N GLU A 249 -10.22 47.05 -5.14
CA GLU A 249 -9.12 46.94 -6.11
C GLU A 249 -8.50 45.54 -6.20
N ASP A 250 -8.74 44.67 -5.21
CA ASP A 250 -8.24 43.28 -5.19
C ASP A 250 -9.16 42.30 -5.94
N ALA A 251 -10.24 42.78 -6.57
CA ALA A 251 -11.16 41.98 -7.39
C ALA A 251 -10.56 41.55 -8.75
N THR A 252 -9.24 41.61 -8.88
CA THR A 252 -8.53 41.32 -10.12
C THR A 252 -8.19 39.83 -10.19
N GLY A 253 -9.16 39.02 -10.61
CA GLY A 253 -8.85 37.85 -11.44
C GLY A 253 -8.91 36.44 -10.82
N SER A 254 -9.53 36.21 -9.66
CA SER A 254 -9.74 34.83 -9.18
C SER A 254 -11.11 34.27 -9.61
N PHE A 255 -11.16 33.66 -10.80
CA PHE A 255 -12.31 32.83 -11.20
C PHE A 255 -12.29 31.53 -10.39
N THR A 256 -13.36 31.27 -9.63
CA THR A 256 -13.51 30.00 -8.90
C THR A 256 -14.37 29.05 -9.75
N MET A 257 -13.91 27.82 -9.91
CA MET A 257 -14.67 26.75 -10.57
C MET A 257 -15.61 26.15 -9.53
N ILE A 258 -16.90 26.07 -9.86
CA ILE A 258 -17.87 25.26 -9.13
C ILE A 258 -18.10 23.99 -9.94
#